data_AF-A0A2V8H0V0-F1
#
_entry.id   AF-A0A2V8H0V0-F1
#
_cell.length_a   1.000
_cell.length_b   1.000
_cell.length_c   1.000
_cell.angle_alpha   90.00
_cell.angle_beta   90.00
_cell.angle_gamma   90.00
#
_symmetry.space_group_name_H-M   'P 1'
#
loop_
_entity.id
_entity.type
_entity.pdbx_description
1 polymer ?
#
loop_
_entity_poly.entity_id
_entity_poly.type
_entity_poly.pdbx_seq_one_letter_code
_entity_poly.pdbx_strand_id
1 'polypeptide(L)' 'MKTLSVTEVARNFSAVIDEVERDQEEIVLVRNHRQVAR' A
#
# COMPACT_ATOMS: atom_id res chain seq x y z
N MET A 1 -6.86 4.28 7.13
CA MET A 1 -7.00 3.49 5.90
C MET A 1 -6.39 4.27 4.75
N LYS A 2 -5.21 3.86 4.29
CA LYS A 2 -4.40 4.59 3.29
C LYS A 2 -4.58 3.93 1.92
N THR A 3 -4.82 4.71 0.87
CA THR A 3 -4.90 4.18 -0.52
C THR A 3 -3.58 4.44 -1.23
N LEU A 4 -2.95 3.41 -1.77
CA LEU A 4 -1.64 3.47 -2.39
C LEU A 4 -1.65 2.91 -3.81
N SER A 5 -0.89 3.54 -4.71
CA SER A 5 -0.66 2.98 -6.03
C SER A 5 0.26 1.76 -5.94
N VAL A 6 -0.09 0.68 -6.65
CA VAL A 6 0.77 -0.52 -6.75
C VAL A 6 2.18 -0.17 -7.21
N THR A 7 2.34 0.82 -8.09
CA THR A 7 3.66 1.25 -8.57
C THR A 7 4.48 1.93 -7.48
N GLU A 8 3.84 2.70 -6.62
CA GLU A 8 4.50 3.38 -5.51
C GLU A 8 4.94 2.38 -4.43
N VAL A 9 4.07 1.40 -4.13
CA VAL A 9 4.39 0.31 -3.21
C VAL A 9 5.51 -0.55 -3.75
N ALA A 10 5.51 -0.91 -5.03
CA ALA A 10 6.59 -1.70 -5.62
C ALA A 10 7.97 -1.01 -5.54
N ARG A 11 8.00 0.33 -5.64
CA ARG A 11 9.25 1.10 -5.54
C ARG A 11 9.76 1.24 -4.11
N ASN A 12 8.88 1.19 -3.12
CA ASN A 12 9.19 1.45 -1.72
C ASN A 12 8.79 0.28 -0.80
N PHE A 13 8.81 -0.96 -1.33
CA PHE A 13 8.11 -2.09 -0.72
C PHE A 13 8.45 -2.31 0.76
N SER A 14 9.74 -2.37 1.10
CA SER A 14 10.17 -2.58 2.50
C SER A 14 9.63 -1.49 3.42
N ALA A 15 9.81 -0.22 3.05
CA ALA A 15 9.37 0.90 3.88
C ALA A 15 7.85 0.93 4.08
N VAL A 16 7.08 0.57 3.04
CA VAL A 16 5.62 0.47 3.14
C VAL A 16 5.20 -0.65 4.09
N ILE A 17 5.83 -1.83 4.02
CA ILE A 17 5.51 -2.93 4.93
C ILE A 17 5.90 -2.59 6.37
N ASP A 18 7.06 -1.95 6.58
CA ASP A 18 7.52 -1.52 7.90
C ASP A 18 6.60 -0.45 8.53
N GLU A 19 5.99 0.42 7.71
CA GLU A 19 4.98 1.41 8.13
C GLU A 19 3.67 0.71 8.53
N VAL A 20 3.17 -0.18 7.67
CA VAL A 20 1.94 -0.95 7.92
C VAL A 20 2.03 -1.78 9.19
N GLU A 21 3.15 -2.47 9.41
CA GLU A 21 3.36 -3.28 10.62
C GLU A 21 3.38 -2.41 11.87
N ARG A 22 4.09 -1.27 11.83
CA ARG A 22 4.22 -0.37 12.97
C ARG A 22 2.91 0.30 13.34
N ASP A 23 2.19 0.81 12.34
CA ASP A 23 1.01 1.63 12.55
C ASP A 23 -0.27 0.79 12.61
N GLN A 24 -0.16 -0.52 12.33
CA GLN A 24 -1.27 -1.47 12.27
C GLN A 24 -2.39 -0.96 11.35
N GLU A 25 -2.02 -0.27 10.27
CA GLU A 25 -2.95 0.42 9.38
C GLU A 25 -3.30 -0.44 8.15
N GLU A 26 -4.59 -0.54 7.85
CA GLU A 26 -5.07 -1.16 6.61
C GLU A 26 -4.76 -0.28 5.39
N ILE A 27 -4.14 -0.88 4.37
CA ILE A 27 -3.81 -0.22 3.10
C ILE A 27 -4.62 -0.79 1.95
N VAL A 28 -5.09 0.07 1.04
CA VAL A 28 -5.78 -0.34 -0.18
C VAL A 28 -4.84 -0.12 -1.36
N LEU A 29 -4.55 -1.18 -2.11
CA LEU A 29 -3.75 -1.08 -3.32
C LEU A 29 -4.63 -0.80 -4.53
N VAL A 30 -4.27 0.25 -5.29
CA VAL A 30 -4.94 0.61 -6.54
C VAL A 30 -4.01 0.52 -7.74
N ARG A 31 -4.53 0.01 -8.85
CA ARG A 31 -3.87 0.01 -10.17
C ARG A 31 -4.88 0.45 -11.22
N ASN A 32 -4.53 1.44 -12.04
CA ASN A 32 -5.40 1.97 -13.08
C ASN A 32 -6.80 2.35 -12.56
N HIS A 33 -6.86 3.06 -11.42
CA HIS A 33 -8.09 3.46 -10.72
C HIS A 33 -8.97 2.31 -10.20
N ARG A 34 -8.46 1.07 -10.18
CA ARG A 34 -9.17 -0.09 -9.63
C ARG A 34 -8.47 -0.57 -8.38
N GLN A 35 -9.23 -0.85 -7.33
CA GLN A 35 -8.74 -1.56 -6.16
C GLN A 35 -8.38 -3.01 -6.56
N VAL A 36 -7.20 -3.45 -6.17
CA VAL A 36 -6.67 -4.79 -6.52
C VAL A 36 -6.30 -5.62 -5.31
N ALA A 37 -6.01 -4.98 -4.17
CA ALA A 37 -5.72 -5.66 -2.91
C ALA A 37 -6.05 -4.75 -1.72
N ARG A 38 -6.08 -5.35 -0.55
CA ARG A 38 -6.33 -4.74 0.74
C ARG A 38 -5.59 -5.52 1.81
#